data_AF-A0A6G6B100-F1
#
_entry.id   AF-A0A6G6B100-F1
#
_cell.length_a   1.000
_cell.length_b   1.000
_cell.length_c   1.000
_cell.angle_alpha   90.00
_cell.angle_beta   90.00
_cell.angle_gamma   90.00
#
_symmetry.space_group_name_H-M   'P 1'
#
loop_
_entity.id
_entity.type
_entity.pdbx_description
1 polymer ?
#
loop_
_entity_poly.entity_id
_entity_poly.type
_entity_poly.pdbx_seq_one_letter_code
_entity_poly.pdbx_strand_id
1 'polypeptide(L)'
;MSSKSASHYFGVGRIGKERNGCRDFTIGSLDQIITKVIPHFDKYPLKTNKYSDYLLFKQVVMMMQRGEHLTAEGLQKIIGIRASLNRGLTPLLLEAFPNTVALVRPLLPPLKNVKLVGFAYSMSSWFYEWWWLF
;
A
#
# COMPACT_ATOMS: atom_id res chain seq x y z
N MET A 1 -19.05 -2.26 22.21
CA MET A 1 -19.08 -2.23 20.73
C MET A 1 -18.16 -3.32 20.22
N SER A 2 -18.68 -4.36 19.56
CA SER A 2 -17.84 -5.43 19.01
C SER A 2 -16.97 -4.85 17.88
N SER A 3 -15.65 -4.89 18.02
CA SER A 3 -14.73 -4.46 16.97
C SER A 3 -14.76 -5.48 15.83
N LYS A 4 -15.42 -5.11 14.72
CA LYS A 4 -15.39 -5.92 13.50
C LYS A 4 -13.96 -5.95 12.98
N SER A 5 -13.43 -7.16 12.73
CA SER A 5 -12.10 -7.34 12.16
C SER A 5 -12.03 -6.83 10.72
N ALA A 6 -10.83 -6.52 10.22
CA ALA A 6 -10.63 -6.05 8.85
C ALA A 6 -11.16 -7.04 7.79
N SER A 7 -11.00 -8.34 8.05
CA SER A 7 -11.57 -9.42 7.23
C SER A 7 -13.10 -9.30 7.12
N HIS A 8 -13.79 -9.07 8.24
CA HIS A 8 -15.23 -8.85 8.23
C HIS A 8 -15.61 -7.55 7.49
N TYR A 9 -14.82 -6.48 7.64
CA TYR A 9 -15.13 -5.19 7.01
C TYR A 9 -15.02 -5.25 5.47
N PHE A 10 -13.91 -5.79 4.96
CA PHE A 10 -13.68 -5.88 3.53
C PHE A 10 -14.43 -7.06 2.88
N GLY A 11 -14.76 -8.09 3.65
CA GLY A 11 -15.41 -9.32 3.17
C GLY A 11 -14.54 -10.12 2.19
N VAL A 12 -13.26 -9.78 2.07
CA VAL A 12 -12.26 -10.39 1.19
C VAL A 12 -10.92 -10.50 1.92
N GLY A 13 -9.94 -11.15 1.31
CA GLY A 13 -8.62 -11.36 1.89
C GLY A 13 -8.49 -12.68 2.64
N ARG A 14 -7.29 -12.94 3.15
CA ARG A 14 -6.91 -14.15 3.86
C ARG A 14 -6.30 -13.79 5.21
N ILE A 15 -6.60 -14.59 6.22
CA ILE A 15 -5.95 -14.48 7.53
C ILE A 15 -4.83 -15.51 7.56
N GLY A 16 -3.61 -15.04 7.80
CA GLY A 16 -2.42 -15.85 7.93
C GLY A 16 -2.43 -16.71 9.19
N LYS A 17 -1.46 -17.62 9.27
CA LYS A 17 -1.17 -18.34 10.50
C LYS A 17 -0.72 -17.35 11.57
N GLU A 18 -1.02 -17.66 12.81
CA GLU A 18 -0.50 -16.87 13.91
C GLU A 18 1.01 -17.00 13.98
N ARG A 19 1.68 -15.86 14.18
CA ARG A 19 3.11 -15.77 14.45
C ARG A 19 3.30 -14.78 15.58
N ASN A 20 3.93 -15.21 16.67
CA ASN A 20 4.24 -14.38 17.84
C ASN A 20 3.01 -13.64 18.42
N GLY A 21 1.84 -14.29 18.49
CA GLY A 21 0.61 -13.67 18.96
C GLY A 21 -0.06 -12.69 17.98
N CYS A 22 0.49 -12.50 16.78
CA CYS A 22 -0.08 -11.68 15.71
C CYS A 22 -0.61 -12.55 14.57
N ARG A 23 -1.66 -12.09 13.88
CA ARG A 23 -2.14 -12.69 12.63
C ARG A 23 -2.18 -11.63 11.55
N ASP A 24 -1.54 -11.93 10.43
CA ASP A 24 -1.56 -11.07 9.26
C ASP A 24 -2.90 -11.24 8.54
N PHE A 25 -3.53 -10.12 8.18
CA PHE A 25 -4.64 -10.12 7.24
C PHE A 25 -4.13 -9.59 5.92
N THR A 26 -4.26 -10.33 4.82
CA THR A 26 -3.68 -9.98 3.51
C THR A 26 -4.70 -10.06 2.39
N ILE A 27 -4.76 -9.02 1.55
CA ILE A 27 -5.51 -9.01 0.29
C ILE A 27 -4.49 -8.97 -0.85
N GLY A 28 -4.32 -10.09 -1.55
CA GLY A 28 -3.33 -10.22 -2.65
C GLY A 28 -3.94 -10.36 -4.05
N SER A 29 -5.25 -10.56 -4.16
CA SER A 29 -5.91 -10.66 -5.47
C SER A 29 -6.05 -9.27 -6.09
N LEU A 30 -5.56 -9.10 -7.32
CA LEU A 30 -5.65 -7.85 -8.06
C LEU A 30 -7.10 -7.39 -8.20
N ASP A 31 -8.02 -8.31 -8.50
CA ASP A 31 -9.45 -8.04 -8.60
C ASP A 31 -10.04 -7.54 -7.26
N GLN A 32 -9.70 -8.18 -6.14
CA GLN A 32 -10.15 -7.76 -4.81
C GLN A 32 -9.61 -6.38 -4.42
N ILE A 33 -8.36 -6.09 -4.79
CA ILE A 33 -7.74 -4.78 -4.55
C ILE A 33 -8.50 -3.69 -5.32
N ILE A 34 -8.77 -3.94 -6.61
CA ILE A 34 -9.46 -2.98 -7.47
C ILE A 34 -10.91 -2.75 -7.01
N THR A 35 -11.62 -3.82 -6.63
CA THR A 35 -13.05 -3.74 -6.30
C THR A 35 -13.35 -3.33 -4.86
N LYS A 36 -12.43 -3.59 -3.91
CA LYS A 36 -12.66 -3.34 -2.48
C LYS A 36 -11.70 -2.32 -1.87
N VAL A 37 -10.39 -2.47 -2.13
CA VAL A 37 -9.36 -1.68 -1.45
C VAL A 37 -9.25 -0.26 -2.01
N ILE A 38 -9.16 -0.13 -3.34
CA ILE A 38 -9.06 1.18 -4.00
C ILE A 38 -10.28 2.07 -3.69
N PRO A 39 -11.53 1.62 -3.87
CA PRO A 39 -12.70 2.44 -3.61
C PRO A 39 -12.80 2.90 -2.15
N HIS A 40 -12.33 2.07 -1.21
CA HIS A 40 -12.31 2.44 0.21
C HIS A 40 -11.38 3.62 0.47
N PHE A 41 -10.13 3.55 0.00
CA PHE A 41 -9.15 4.62 0.24
C PHE A 41 -9.35 5.85 -0.65
N ASP A 42 -10.05 5.72 -1.77
CA ASP A 42 -10.56 6.87 -2.53
C ASP A 42 -11.65 7.62 -1.75
N LYS A 43 -12.57 6.88 -1.12
CA LYS A 43 -13.67 7.46 -0.33
C LYS A 43 -13.20 7.98 1.04
N TYR A 44 -12.21 7.31 1.63
CA TYR A 44 -11.67 7.63 2.95
C TYR A 44 -10.14 7.77 2.88
N PRO A 45 -9.63 8.92 2.37
CA PRO A 45 -8.20 9.14 2.21
C PRO A 45 -7.43 9.07 3.53
N LEU A 46 -6.24 8.49 3.48
CA LEU A 46 -5.29 8.53 4.58
C LEU A 46 -4.84 9.97 4.82
N LYS A 47 -4.66 10.36 6.09
CA LYS A 47 -4.25 11.73 6.48
C LYS A 47 -2.74 11.87 6.70
N THR A 48 -2.00 10.77 6.63
CA THR A 48 -0.56 10.73 6.90
C THR A 48 0.21 10.60 5.59
N ASN A 49 1.54 10.65 5.67
CA ASN A 49 2.45 10.35 4.56
C ASN A 49 2.14 9.04 3.83
N LYS A 50 1.42 8.09 4.45
CA LYS A 50 0.95 6.87 3.78
C LYS A 50 -0.02 7.13 2.63
N TYR A 51 -0.65 8.29 2.55
CA TYR A 51 -1.49 8.65 1.40
C TYR A 51 -0.68 8.72 0.11
N SER A 52 0.54 9.28 0.16
CA SER A 52 1.43 9.29 -1.00
C SER A 52 1.80 7.86 -1.44
N ASP A 53 2.04 6.95 -0.49
CA ASP A 53 2.28 5.53 -0.82
C ASP A 53 1.05 4.86 -1.42
N TYR A 54 -0.14 5.19 -0.91
CA TYR A 54 -1.40 4.72 -1.49
C TYR A 54 -1.58 5.19 -2.93
N LEU A 55 -1.27 6.45 -3.25
CA LEU A 55 -1.36 6.97 -4.62
C LEU A 55 -0.43 6.22 -5.58
N LEU A 56 0.81 5.98 -5.15
CA LEU A 56 1.79 5.20 -5.90
C LEU A 56 1.34 3.74 -6.07
N PHE A 57 0.82 3.12 -5.01
CA PHE A 57 0.25 1.78 -5.04
C PHE A 57 -0.93 1.69 -6.02
N LYS A 58 -1.87 2.64 -5.94
CA LYS A 58 -3.01 2.73 -6.87
C LYS A 58 -2.52 2.83 -8.32
N GLN A 59 -1.51 3.65 -8.58
CA GLN A 59 -0.92 3.78 -9.91
C GLN A 59 -0.39 2.43 -10.44
N VAL A 60 0.38 1.69 -9.63
CA VAL A 60 0.89 0.36 -10.00
C VAL A 60 -0.25 -0.62 -10.26
N VAL A 61 -1.27 -0.66 -9.40
CA VAL A 61 -2.45 -1.54 -9.58
C VAL A 61 -3.16 -1.26 -10.90
N MET A 62 -3.33 0.02 -11.26
CA MET A 62 -3.96 0.40 -12.53
C MET A 62 -3.09 0.03 -13.74
N MET A 63 -1.76 0.15 -13.64
CA MET A 63 -0.84 -0.34 -14.67
C MET A 63 -0.92 -1.87 -14.83
N MET A 64 -1.01 -2.60 -13.71
CA MET A 64 -1.18 -4.05 -13.73
C MET A 64 -2.51 -4.45 -14.37
N GLN A 65 -3.60 -3.74 -14.04
CA GLN A 65 -4.92 -3.97 -14.65
C GLN A 65 -4.90 -3.80 -16.17
N ARG A 66 -4.14 -2.82 -16.69
CA ARG A 66 -3.97 -2.60 -18.13
C ARG A 66 -2.97 -3.54 -18.80
N GLY A 67 -2.34 -4.44 -18.05
CA GLY A 67 -1.35 -5.38 -18.58
C GLY A 67 0.03 -4.76 -18.87
N GLU A 68 0.27 -3.50 -18.49
CA GLU A 68 1.53 -2.81 -18.82
C GLU A 68 2.76 -3.48 -18.20
N HIS A 69 2.61 -4.07 -17.02
CA HIS A 69 3.66 -4.82 -16.33
C HIS A 69 4.25 -6.00 -17.13
N LEU A 70 3.57 -6.44 -18.20
CA LEU A 70 4.03 -7.50 -19.08
C LEU A 70 5.07 -7.01 -20.11
N THR A 71 5.24 -5.69 -20.27
CA THR A 71 6.26 -5.11 -21.14
C THR A 71 7.46 -4.64 -20.32
N ALA A 72 8.65 -4.65 -20.94
CA ALA A 72 9.86 -4.17 -20.28
C ALA A 72 9.73 -2.69 -19.85
N GLU A 73 9.09 -1.86 -20.67
CA GLU A 73 8.85 -0.45 -20.35
C GLU A 73 7.91 -0.29 -19.14
N GLY A 74 6.79 -1.03 -19.11
CA GLY A 74 5.85 -0.97 -17.99
C GLY A 74 6.45 -1.53 -16.70
N LEU A 75 7.24 -2.60 -16.79
CA LEU A 75 7.98 -3.13 -15.65
C LEU A 75 9.00 -2.11 -15.12
N GLN A 76 9.79 -1.48 -15.99
CA GLN A 76 10.75 -0.44 -15.61
C GLN A 76 10.05 0.74 -14.88
N LYS A 77 8.88 1.16 -15.36
CA LYS A 77 8.06 2.19 -14.69
C LYS A 77 7.60 1.75 -13.30
N ILE A 78 7.15 0.50 -13.14
CA ILE A 78 6.74 -0.05 -11.84
C ILE A 78 7.93 -0.09 -10.87
N ILE A 79 9.13 -0.47 -11.36
CA ILE A 79 10.35 -0.48 -10.54
C ILE A 79 10.74 0.94 -10.12
N GLY A 80 10.60 1.95 -11.00
CA GLY A 80 10.79 3.36 -10.64
C GLY A 80 9.82 3.85 -9.56
N ILE A 81 8.55 3.41 -9.59
CA ILE A 81 7.58 3.69 -8.52
C ILE A 81 7.98 2.98 -7.23
N ARG A 82 8.36 1.71 -7.31
CA ARG A 82 8.77 0.90 -6.16
C ARG A 82 9.98 1.50 -5.44
N ALA A 83 10.93 2.06 -6.18
CA ALA A 83 12.09 2.74 -5.61
C ALA A 83 11.71 3.88 -4.66
N SER A 84 10.52 4.47 -4.81
CA SER A 84 10.00 5.57 -3.99
C SER A 84 9.09 5.13 -2.85
N LEU A 85 8.84 3.83 -2.72
CA LEU A 85 8.01 3.26 -1.66
C LEU A 85 8.88 2.79 -0.49
N ASN A 86 8.52 3.16 0.73
CA ASN A 86 9.03 2.61 1.99
C ASN A 86 10.56 2.38 2.04
N ARG A 87 11.02 1.15 1.77
CA ARG A 87 12.44 0.72 1.86
C ARG A 87 13.19 0.77 0.51
N GLY A 88 12.53 1.22 -0.56
CA GLY A 88 13.11 1.28 -1.90
C GLY A 88 13.38 -0.09 -2.53
N LEU A 89 14.42 -0.16 -3.36
CA LEU A 89 14.79 -1.38 -4.09
C LEU A 89 15.72 -2.27 -3.26
N THR A 90 15.51 -3.58 -3.36
CA THR A 90 16.43 -4.59 -2.81
C THR A 90 17.72 -4.64 -3.66
N PRO A 91 18.85 -5.15 -3.12
CA PRO A 91 20.09 -5.28 -3.89
C PRO A 91 19.92 -6.01 -5.23
N LEU A 92 19.15 -7.11 -5.23
CA LEU A 92 18.82 -7.87 -6.44
C LEU A 92 18.10 -7.03 -7.51
N LEU A 93 17.23 -6.10 -7.11
CA LEU A 93 16.49 -5.26 -8.04
C LEU A 93 17.35 -4.09 -8.55
N LEU A 94 18.29 -3.61 -7.75
CA LEU A 94 19.28 -2.61 -8.19
C LEU A 94 20.19 -3.20 -9.27
N GLU A 95 20.63 -4.45 -9.09
CA GLU A 95 21.44 -5.16 -10.07
C GLU A 95 20.67 -5.42 -11.37
N ALA A 96 19.41 -5.87 -11.27
CA ALA A 96 18.58 -6.16 -12.43
C ALA A 96 18.11 -4.89 -13.20
N PHE A 97 18.00 -3.75 -12.50
CA PHE A 97 17.50 -2.50 -13.08
C PHE A 97 18.41 -1.30 -12.73
N PRO A 98 19.66 -1.28 -13.22
CA PRO A 98 20.70 -0.34 -12.78
C PRO A 98 20.41 1.12 -13.14
N ASN A 99 19.62 1.35 -14.20
CA ASN A 99 19.26 2.70 -14.67
C ASN A 99 17.93 3.21 -14.08
N THR A 100 17.46 2.61 -12.98
CA THR A 100 16.19 3.03 -12.37
C THR A 100 16.33 4.38 -11.69
N VAL A 101 15.46 5.32 -12.08
CA VAL A 101 15.28 6.58 -11.38
C VAL A 101 14.04 6.49 -10.50
N ALA A 102 14.18 6.82 -9.21
CA ALA A 102 13.06 6.85 -8.29
C ALA A 102 12.05 7.95 -8.67
N LEU A 103 10.77 7.60 -8.69
CA LEU A 103 9.70 8.53 -8.99
C LEU A 103 9.53 9.58 -7.88
N VAL A 104 9.30 10.84 -8.23
CA VAL A 104 9.06 11.91 -7.24
C VAL A 104 7.75 11.62 -6.50
N ARG A 105 7.84 11.50 -5.17
CA ARG A 105 6.69 11.19 -4.32
C ARG A 105 5.74 12.40 -4.27
N PRO A 106 4.42 12.21 -4.45
CA PRO A 106 3.47 13.32 -4.39
C PRO A 106 3.46 13.94 -3.00
N LEU A 107 3.60 15.26 -2.95
CA LEU A 107 3.52 16.02 -1.70
C LEU A 107 2.07 16.05 -1.21
N LEU A 108 1.89 15.84 0.08
CA LEU A 108 0.58 16.03 0.69
C LEU A 108 0.27 17.51 0.76
N PRO A 109 -0.99 17.93 0.47
CA PRO A 109 -1.40 19.27 0.82
C PRO A 109 -1.25 19.44 2.34
N PRO A 110 -0.78 20.62 2.81
CA PRO A 110 -0.63 20.87 4.23
C PRO A 110 -1.98 20.64 4.94
N LEU A 111 -1.95 19.87 6.03
CA LEU A 111 -3.14 19.58 6.82
C LEU A 111 -3.73 20.91 7.32
N LYS A 112 -4.86 21.35 6.75
CA LYS A 112 -5.58 22.53 7.25
C LYS A 112 -6.11 22.24 8.65
N ASN A 113 -5.51 22.86 9.68
CA ASN A 113 -5.98 23.03 11.06
C ASN A 113 -7.12 22.09 11.50
N VAL A 114 -6.81 20.79 11.59
CA VAL A 114 -7.68 19.85 12.31
C VAL A 114 -7.18 19.85 13.74
N LYS A 115 -7.93 20.43 14.68
CA LYS A 115 -7.74 20.13 16.11
C LYS A 115 -7.78 18.61 16.22
N LEU A 116 -6.66 18.01 16.64
CA LEU A 116 -6.54 16.58 16.93
C LEU A 116 -7.37 16.26 18.18
N VAL A 117 -8.69 16.36 18.09
CA VAL A 117 -9.58 15.81 19.11
C VAL A 117 -9.69 14.32 18.80
N GLY A 118 -8.91 13.52 19.51
CA GLY A 118 -9.08 12.07 19.57
C GLY A 118 -8.17 11.20 18.70
N PHE A 119 -6.90 11.56 18.51
CA PHE A 119 -5.89 10.61 18.00
C PHE A 119 -4.84 10.30 19.06
N ALA A 120 -5.28 9.67 20.14
CA ALA A 120 -4.40 9.11 21.15
C ALA A 120 -4.96 7.81 21.74
N TYR A 121 -5.51 6.90 20.92
CA TYR A 121 -5.60 5.48 21.29
C TYR A 121 -5.55 4.60 20.02
N SER A 122 -4.49 3.80 19.94
CA SER A 122 -4.37 2.59 19.11
C SER A 122 -4.61 2.73 17.60
N MET A 123 -3.68 3.38 16.91
CA MET A 123 -3.33 2.98 15.53
C MET A 123 -1.85 2.58 15.39
N SER A 124 -1.19 2.31 16.52
CA SER A 124 0.14 1.70 16.57
C SER A 124 0.09 0.16 16.52
N SER A 125 -1.09 -0.47 16.52
CA SER A 125 -1.22 -1.94 16.51
C SER A 125 -1.78 -2.52 15.20
N TRP A 126 -2.19 -1.70 14.23
CA TRP A 126 -2.91 -2.19 13.05
C TRP A 126 -2.09 -2.23 11.76
N PHE A 127 -0.82 -1.83 11.76
CA PHE A 127 -0.04 -1.79 10.51
C PHE A 127 1.49 -1.87 10.73
N TYR A 128 1.95 -2.69 11.69
CA TYR A 128 3.38 -2.99 11.87
C TYR A 128 3.84 -4.34 11.27
N GLU A 129 2.96 -5.15 10.70
CA GLU A 129 3.33 -6.46 10.11
C GLU A 129 2.71 -6.60 8.71
N TRP A 130 3.18 -5.79 7.76
CA TRP A 130 2.85 -5.91 6.34
C TRP A 130 4.09 -5.62 5.49
N TRP A 131 5.18 -6.35 5.74
CA TRP A 131 6.45 -6.15 5.02
C TRP A 131 7.26 -7.44 4.95
N TRP A 132 6.87 -8.39 4.09
CA TRP A 132 7.76 -9.50 3.67
C TRP A 132 7.55 -10.04 2.24
N LEU A 133 6.65 -9.50 1.42
CA LEU A 133 6.43 -10.06 0.06
C LEU A 133 6.31 -9.05 -1.08
N PHE A 134 6.90 -7.87 -0.94
CA PHE A 134 7.38 -7.14 -2.11
C PHE A 134 8.77 -6.63 -1.86
#